data_AF-A0A7W3UMA0-F1
#
_entry.id   AF-A0A7W3UMA0-F1
#
_cell.length_a   1.000
_cell.length_b   1.000
_cell.length_c   1.000
_cell.angle_alpha   90.00
_cell.angle_beta   90.00
_cell.angle_gamma   90.00
#
_symmetry.space_group_name_H-M   'P 1'
#
loop_
_entity.id
_entity.type
_entity.pdbx_description
1 polymer ?
#
loop_
_entity_poly.entity_id
_entity_poly.type
_entity_poly.pdbx_seq_one_letter_code
_entity_poly.pdbx_strand_id
1 'polypeptide(L)'
;MADLTATLKQAQETYEQAQKSYDNFNKKYHEAKQVVISAQSTFAGVQNIGDKTTIAASTQLLKSVQENLDRISANLLVAKENVKAARMNLENAKKAVKVEKENQQPLKEPYTRISTSYGEIKLAKKAPRPVPKKKKEPASVKMTRAEYRKRLSENK
;
A
#
# COMPACT_ATOMS: atom_id res chain seq x y z
N MET A 1 14.97 -10.76 13.16
CA MET A 1 14.03 -9.96 13.98
C MET A 1 14.50 -8.52 14.21
N ALA A 2 15.70 -8.28 14.75
CA ALA A 2 16.17 -6.92 15.10
C ALA A 2 16.14 -5.92 13.91
N ASP A 3 16.49 -6.40 12.71
CA ASP A 3 16.56 -5.59 11.50
C ASP A 3 15.17 -5.08 11.05
N LEU A 4 14.19 -5.98 10.93
CA LEU A 4 12.80 -5.64 10.56
C LEU A 4 12.10 -4.74 11.60
N THR A 5 12.40 -4.90 12.89
CA THR A 5 11.89 -4.00 13.92
C THR A 5 12.50 -2.60 13.82
N ALA A 6 13.79 -2.50 13.47
CA ALA A 6 14.43 -1.22 13.22
C ALA A 6 13.86 -0.55 11.96
N THR A 7 13.63 -1.30 10.87
CA THR A 7 12.98 -0.81 9.66
C THR A 7 11.57 -0.28 9.94
N LEU A 8 10.77 -1.00 10.75
CA LEU A 8 9.43 -0.54 11.12
C LEU A 8 9.48 0.76 11.93
N LYS A 9 10.41 0.88 12.87
CA LYS A 9 10.60 2.10 13.66
C LYS A 9 11.00 3.28 12.77
N GLN A 10 11.97 3.09 11.89
CA GLN A 10 12.40 4.12 10.95
C GLN A 10 11.28 4.55 9.99
N ALA A 11 10.48 3.60 9.50
CA ALA A 11 9.32 3.91 8.66
C ALA A 11 8.27 4.74 9.41
N GLN A 12 8.09 4.48 10.70
CA GLN A 12 7.19 5.26 11.56
C GLN A 12 7.71 6.68 11.79
N GLU A 13 8.99 6.82 12.14
CA GLU A 13 9.64 8.14 12.32
C GLU A 13 9.56 8.98 11.03
N THR A 14 9.80 8.35 9.87
CA THR A 14 9.69 9.00 8.56
C THR A 14 8.27 9.48 8.28
N TYR A 15 7.25 8.67 8.60
CA TYR A 15 5.86 9.05 8.45
C TYR A 15 5.48 10.23 9.36
N GLU A 16 5.89 10.21 10.62
CA GLU A 16 5.64 11.30 11.56
C GLU A 16 6.32 12.61 11.13
N GLN A 17 7.56 12.52 10.63
CA GLN A 17 8.26 13.68 10.09
C GLN A 17 7.58 14.24 8.84
N ALA A 18 7.15 13.37 7.91
CA ALA A 18 6.41 13.79 6.73
C ALA A 18 5.10 14.50 7.10
N GLN A 19 4.38 13.98 8.10
CA GLN A 19 3.14 14.59 8.59
C GLN A 19 3.40 15.99 9.17
N LYS A 20 4.41 16.13 10.04
CA LYS A 20 4.82 17.44 10.59
C LYS A 20 5.19 18.44 9.49
N SER A 21 5.93 17.99 8.48
CA SER A 21 6.27 18.84 7.32
C SER A 21 5.03 19.28 6.56
N TYR A 22 4.09 18.37 6.28
CA TYR A 22 2.83 18.70 5.63
C TYR A 22 2.03 19.73 6.43
N ASP A 23 1.87 19.53 7.74
CA ASP A 23 1.13 20.45 8.60
C ASP A 23 1.76 21.86 8.61
N ASN A 24 3.10 21.93 8.65
CA ASN A 24 3.85 23.18 8.54
C ASN A 24 3.62 23.89 7.20
N PHE A 25 3.67 23.17 6.08
CA PHE A 25 3.37 23.76 4.77
C PHE A 25 1.92 24.18 4.63
N ASN A 26 0.99 23.42 5.23
CA ASN A 26 -0.43 23.74 5.19
C ASN A 26 -0.72 25.04 5.97
N LYS A 27 -0.10 25.21 7.14
CA LYS A 27 -0.17 26.47 7.89
C LYS A 27 0.39 27.65 7.09
N LYS A 28 1.58 27.50 6.51
CA LYS A 28 2.21 28.54 5.66
C LYS A 28 1.35 28.90 4.45
N TYR A 29 0.69 27.91 3.84
CA TYR A 29 -0.22 28.14 2.72
C TYR A 29 -1.42 29.01 3.13
N HIS A 30 -2.03 28.73 4.28
CA HIS A 30 -3.13 29.54 4.79
C HIS A 30 -2.67 30.97 5.14
N GLU A 31 -1.52 31.12 5.78
CA GLU A 31 -0.92 32.44 6.07
C GLU A 31 -0.65 33.22 4.78
N ALA A 32 0.01 32.61 3.79
CA ALA A 32 0.29 33.24 2.50
C ALA A 32 -0.98 33.62 1.74
N LYS A 33 -2.03 32.80 1.83
CA LYS A 33 -3.33 33.12 1.23
C LYS A 33 -3.95 34.38 1.85
N GLN A 34 -3.84 34.55 3.17
CA GLN A 34 -4.30 35.79 3.82
C GLN A 34 -3.47 37.00 3.37
N VAL A 35 -2.15 36.85 3.25
CA VAL A 35 -1.28 37.92 2.74
C VAL A 35 -1.66 38.33 1.32
N VAL A 36 -1.97 37.39 0.43
CA VAL A 36 -2.48 37.70 -0.93
C VAL A 36 -3.77 38.51 -0.86
N ILE A 37 -4.73 38.10 -0.02
CA ILE A 37 -6.01 38.82 0.14
C ILE A 37 -5.75 40.26 0.63
N SER A 38 -4.89 40.45 1.63
CA SER A 38 -4.52 41.78 2.10
C SER A 38 -3.84 42.61 1.02
N ALA A 39 -2.90 42.03 0.27
CA ALA A 39 -2.20 42.70 -0.82
C ALA A 39 -3.15 43.12 -1.95
N GLN A 40 -4.15 42.28 -2.29
CA GLN A 40 -5.19 42.61 -3.25
C GLN A 40 -6.03 43.81 -2.81
N SER A 41 -6.44 43.85 -1.53
CA SER A 41 -7.18 44.99 -0.97
C SER A 41 -6.36 46.29 -1.00
N THR A 42 -5.07 46.23 -0.63
CA THR A 42 -4.17 47.38 -0.73
C THR A 42 -3.99 47.84 -2.17
N PHE A 43 -3.80 46.90 -3.10
CA PHE A 43 -3.65 47.21 -4.52
C PHE A 43 -4.90 47.90 -5.09
N ALA A 44 -6.10 47.44 -4.73
CA ALA A 44 -7.35 48.10 -5.14
C ALA A 44 -7.41 49.56 -4.65
N GLY A 45 -6.94 49.84 -3.43
CA GLY A 45 -6.79 51.22 -2.93
C GLY A 45 -5.82 52.04 -3.78
N VAL A 46 -4.63 51.50 -4.05
CA VAL A 46 -3.61 52.16 -4.88
C VAL A 46 -4.10 52.43 -6.30
N GLN A 47 -4.90 51.54 -6.89
CA GLN A 47 -5.47 51.76 -8.23
C GLN A 47 -6.38 52.99 -8.29
N ASN A 48 -7.02 53.36 -7.19
CA ASN A 48 -7.97 54.48 -7.15
C ASN A 48 -7.30 55.83 -6.87
N ILE A 49 -6.19 55.85 -6.12
CA ILE A 49 -5.58 57.10 -5.61
C ILE A 49 -4.11 57.29 -6.03
N GLY A 50 -3.46 56.23 -6.51
CA GLY A 50 -2.03 56.23 -6.83
C GLY A 50 -1.74 56.86 -8.19
N ASP A 51 -0.55 57.41 -8.31
CA ASP A 51 -0.02 57.80 -9.61
C ASP A 51 0.43 56.56 -10.43
N LYS A 52 0.72 56.76 -11.73
CA LYS A 52 1.11 55.67 -12.62
C LYS A 52 2.28 54.85 -12.10
N THR A 53 3.27 55.51 -11.49
CA THR A 53 4.48 54.88 -10.96
C THR A 53 4.14 53.97 -9.76
N THR A 54 3.33 54.47 -8.83
CA THR A 54 2.90 53.71 -7.65
C THR A 54 2.02 52.52 -8.02
N ILE A 55 1.13 52.68 -9.00
CA ILE A 55 0.30 51.59 -9.52
C ILE A 55 1.17 50.49 -10.14
N ALA A 56 2.18 50.86 -10.95
CA ALA A 56 3.07 49.89 -11.57
C ALA A 56 3.90 49.12 -10.52
N ALA A 57 4.48 49.82 -9.54
CA ALA A 57 5.22 49.20 -8.45
C ALA A 57 4.34 48.24 -7.63
N SER A 58 3.12 48.66 -7.30
CA SER A 58 2.17 47.84 -6.53
C SER A 58 1.67 46.63 -7.31
N THR A 59 1.53 46.75 -8.64
CA THR A 59 1.23 45.63 -9.53
C THR A 59 2.33 44.56 -9.45
N GLN A 60 3.59 44.99 -9.52
CA GLN A 60 4.73 44.08 -9.46
C GLN A 60 4.87 43.40 -8.08
N LEU A 61 4.60 44.14 -7.01
CA LEU A 61 4.54 43.57 -5.66
C LEU A 61 3.44 42.51 -5.54
N LEU A 62 2.22 42.82 -6.00
CA LEU A 62 1.10 41.87 -5.96
C LEU A 62 1.43 40.58 -6.72
N LYS A 63 2.06 40.70 -7.89
CA LYS A 63 2.54 39.55 -8.67
C LYS A 63 3.55 38.71 -7.87
N SER A 64 4.53 39.34 -7.22
CA SER A 64 5.51 38.64 -6.39
C SER A 64 4.87 37.88 -5.22
N VAL A 65 3.85 38.48 -4.57
CA VAL A 65 3.11 37.84 -3.49
C VAL A 65 2.31 36.63 -4.01
N GLN A 66 1.69 36.73 -5.19
CA GLN A 66 1.00 35.61 -5.84
C GLN A 66 1.96 34.48 -6.20
N GLU A 67 3.11 34.79 -6.81
CA GLU A 67 4.14 33.81 -7.14
C GLU A 67 4.67 33.08 -5.88
N ASN A 68 4.75 33.77 -4.74
CA ASN A 68 5.13 33.14 -3.48
C ASN A 68 4.04 32.17 -2.97
N LEU A 69 2.76 32.55 -3.07
CA LEU A 69 1.66 31.63 -2.76
C LEU A 69 1.69 30.38 -3.64
N ASP A 70 1.96 30.53 -4.94
CA ASP A 70 2.06 29.41 -5.88
C ASP A 70 3.20 28.45 -5.51
N ARG A 71 4.37 28.98 -5.13
CA ARG A 71 5.50 28.18 -4.64
C ARG A 71 5.16 27.43 -3.35
N ILE A 72 4.48 28.08 -2.41
CA ILE A 72 4.05 27.44 -1.16
C ILE A 72 3.03 26.35 -1.44
N SER A 73 2.09 26.59 -2.35
CA SER A 73 1.10 25.60 -2.80
C SER A 73 1.77 24.37 -3.44
N ALA A 74 2.76 24.58 -4.31
CA ALA A 74 3.53 23.49 -4.90
C ALA A 74 4.27 22.67 -3.82
N ASN A 75 4.89 23.31 -2.84
CA ASN A 75 5.56 22.63 -1.74
C ASN A 75 4.57 21.83 -0.86
N LEU A 76 3.36 22.35 -0.65
CA LEU A 76 2.30 21.63 0.06
C LEU A 76 1.87 20.36 -0.69
N LEU A 77 1.75 20.42 -2.01
CA LEU A 77 1.46 19.24 -2.85
C LEU A 77 2.55 18.19 -2.73
N VAL A 78 3.82 18.59 -2.81
CA VAL A 78 4.97 17.68 -2.62
C VAL A 78 4.93 17.06 -1.22
N ALA A 79 4.68 17.86 -0.18
CA ALA A 79 4.58 17.35 1.18
C ALA A 79 3.43 16.33 1.35
N LYS A 80 2.29 16.57 0.69
CA LYS A 80 1.16 15.64 0.68
C LYS A 80 1.51 14.29 0.05
N GLU A 81 2.20 14.29 -1.09
CA GLU A 81 2.65 13.05 -1.73
C GLU A 81 3.73 12.34 -0.89
N ASN A 82 4.60 13.09 -0.20
CA ASN A 82 5.58 12.51 0.73
C ASN A 82 4.90 11.80 1.91
N VAL A 83 3.83 12.37 2.48
CA VAL A 83 3.03 11.70 3.53
C VAL A 83 2.43 10.39 3.00
N LYS A 84 1.87 10.41 1.78
CA LYS A 84 1.31 9.22 1.15
C LYS A 84 2.37 8.14 0.92
N ALA A 85 3.54 8.51 0.42
CA ALA A 85 4.66 7.59 0.24
C ALA A 85 5.15 7.00 1.58
N ALA A 86 5.34 7.84 2.59
CA ALA A 86 5.77 7.40 3.91
C ALA A 86 4.74 6.46 4.57
N ARG A 87 3.44 6.72 4.38
CA ARG A 87 2.37 5.84 4.83
C ARG A 87 2.44 4.46 4.16
N MET A 88 2.62 4.41 2.84
CA MET A 88 2.76 3.13 2.13
C MET A 88 3.98 2.35 2.63
N ASN A 89 5.11 3.02 2.87
CA ASN A 89 6.30 2.39 3.42
C ASN A 89 6.06 1.83 4.82
N LEU A 90 5.36 2.57 5.68
CA LEU A 90 4.98 2.12 7.01
C LEU A 90 4.06 0.89 6.96
N GLU A 91 3.07 0.87 6.05
CA GLU A 91 2.18 -0.27 5.85
C GLU A 91 2.95 -1.51 5.35
N ASN A 92 3.90 -1.33 4.44
CA ASN A 92 4.75 -2.42 3.94
C ASN A 92 5.68 -2.97 5.03
N ALA A 93 6.30 -2.10 5.85
CA ALA A 93 7.12 -2.52 6.98
C ALA A 93 6.30 -3.33 8.00
N LYS A 94 5.06 -2.92 8.29
CA LYS A 94 4.15 -3.67 9.17
C LYS A 94 3.83 -5.05 8.60
N LYS A 95 3.58 -5.16 7.30
CA LYS A 95 3.34 -6.45 6.62
C LYS A 95 4.56 -7.36 6.69
N ALA A 96 5.75 -6.83 6.45
CA ALA A 96 7.00 -7.60 6.51
C ALA A 96 7.24 -8.18 7.92
N VAL A 97 7.04 -7.38 8.97
CA VAL A 97 7.11 -7.86 10.36
C VAL A 97 6.09 -8.96 10.64
N LYS A 98 4.87 -8.86 10.08
CA LYS A 98 3.83 -9.89 10.25
C LYS A 98 4.23 -11.21 9.58
N VAL A 99 4.70 -11.16 8.33
CA VAL A 99 5.17 -12.34 7.58
C VAL A 99 6.33 -13.03 8.30
N GLU A 100 7.29 -12.24 8.80
CA GLU A 100 8.42 -12.80 9.55
C GLU A 100 7.97 -13.49 10.84
N LYS A 101 7.00 -12.90 11.56
CA LYS A 101 6.41 -13.54 12.75
C LYS A 101 5.71 -14.84 12.42
N GLU A 102 4.98 -14.90 11.30
CA GLU A 102 4.33 -16.13 10.82
C GLU A 102 5.36 -17.20 10.44
N ASN A 103 6.44 -16.82 9.75
CA ASN A 103 7.52 -17.74 9.35
C ASN A 103 8.33 -18.28 10.54
N GLN A 104 8.48 -17.49 11.61
CA GLN A 104 9.18 -17.91 12.83
C GLN A 104 8.29 -18.72 13.79
N GLN A 105 7.00 -18.90 13.50
CA GLN A 105 6.20 -19.81 14.31
C GLN A 105 6.72 -21.23 14.11
N PRO A 106 7.03 -21.97 15.20
CA PRO A 106 7.38 -23.37 15.08
C PRO A 106 6.23 -24.09 14.39
N LEU A 107 6.52 -24.83 13.32
CA LEU A 107 5.59 -25.74 12.65
C LEU A 107 4.93 -26.63 13.72
N LYS A 108 3.68 -26.31 14.07
CA LYS A 108 2.84 -27.13 14.93
C LYS A 108 2.37 -28.34 14.13
N GLU A 109 3.24 -29.31 13.91
CA GLU A 109 2.85 -30.62 13.37
C GLU A 109 3.45 -31.76 14.21
N PRO A 110 2.71 -32.87 14.41
CA PRO A 110 3.22 -34.03 15.12
C PRO A 110 4.25 -34.74 14.24
N TYR A 111 5.54 -34.51 14.49
CA TYR A 111 6.62 -35.20 13.78
C TYR A 111 6.61 -36.70 14.12
N THR A 112 6.88 -37.53 13.11
CA THR A 112 7.15 -38.96 13.33
C THR A 112 8.67 -39.13 13.33
N ARG A 113 9.23 -39.72 14.38
CA ARG A 113 10.67 -39.96 14.53
C ARG A 113 10.97 -41.32 13.93
N ILE A 114 11.86 -41.39 12.94
CA ILE A 114 12.28 -42.65 12.33
C ILE A 114 13.77 -42.83 12.60
N SER A 115 14.13 -43.93 13.25
CA SER A 115 15.54 -44.31 13.47
C SER A 115 16.06 -45.05 12.26
N THR A 116 17.21 -44.63 11.73
CA THR A 116 17.91 -45.29 10.63
C THR A 116 19.34 -45.63 11.05
N SER A 117 20.03 -46.49 10.30
CA SER A 117 21.44 -46.84 10.55
C SER A 117 22.42 -45.66 10.46
N TYR A 118 21.96 -44.51 9.98
CA TYR A 118 22.73 -43.26 9.90
C TYR A 118 22.29 -42.20 10.93
N GLY A 119 21.39 -42.56 11.86
CA GLY A 119 20.88 -41.67 12.91
C GLY A 119 19.36 -41.44 12.83
N GLU A 120 18.87 -40.59 13.72
CA GLU A 120 17.44 -40.26 13.81
C GLU A 120 17.04 -39.18 12.82
N ILE A 121 16.01 -39.47 12.01
CA ILE A 121 15.44 -38.52 11.06
C ILE A 121 14.05 -38.11 11.58
N LYS A 122 13.84 -36.80 11.73
CA LYS A 122 12.52 -36.22 12.03
C LYS A 122 11.80 -35.95 10.72
N LEU A 123 10.77 -36.74 10.42
CA LEU A 123 9.93 -36.53 9.24
C LEU A 123 8.66 -35.80 9.67
N ALA A 124 8.42 -34.64 9.05
CA ALA A 124 7.11 -33.99 9.11
C ALA A 124 6.07 -35.00 8.61
N LYS A 125 5.04 -35.23 9.41
CA LYS A 125 3.96 -36.15 9.05
C LYS A 125 3.23 -35.52 7.89
N LYS A 126 3.48 -35.99 6.65
CA LYS A 126 2.76 -35.50 5.47
C LYS A 126 1.27 -35.48 5.81
N ALA A 127 0.65 -34.30 5.70
CA ALA A 127 -0.79 -34.18 5.74
C ALA A 127 -1.39 -35.29 4.85
N PRO A 128 -2.47 -35.96 5.28
CA PRO A 128 -3.13 -36.95 4.43
C PRO A 128 -3.33 -36.30 3.06
N ARG A 129 -2.83 -36.92 1.99
CA ARG A 129 -3.19 -36.45 0.64
C ARG A 129 -4.71 -36.32 0.63
N PRO A 130 -5.28 -35.21 0.15
CA PRO A 130 -6.72 -35.13 0.00
C PRO A 130 -7.12 -36.36 -0.81
N VAL A 131 -7.90 -37.25 -0.18
CA VAL A 131 -8.50 -38.38 -0.87
C VAL A 131 -9.23 -37.74 -2.04
N PRO A 132 -8.90 -38.08 -3.30
CA PRO A 132 -9.65 -37.54 -4.41
C PRO A 132 -11.09 -37.93 -4.15
N LYS A 133 -11.96 -36.93 -3.96
CA LYS A 133 -13.41 -37.16 -3.92
C LYS A 133 -13.71 -37.98 -5.17
N LYS A 134 -14.15 -39.23 -4.99
CA LYS A 134 -14.62 -40.06 -6.10
C LYS A 134 -15.58 -39.20 -6.88
N LYS A 135 -15.20 -38.82 -8.10
CA LYS A 135 -16.17 -38.32 -9.08
C LYS A 135 -17.22 -39.41 -9.15
N LYS A 136 -18.50 -39.05 -9.02
CA LYS A 136 -19.60 -39.96 -9.33
C LYS A 136 -19.36 -40.43 -10.76
N GLU A 137 -18.89 -41.65 -10.92
CA GLU A 137 -18.93 -42.34 -12.20
C GLU A 137 -20.40 -42.37 -12.64
N PRO A 138 -20.71 -42.10 -13.92
CA PRO A 138 -22.06 -42.34 -14.42
C PRO A 138 -22.39 -43.82 -14.15
N ALA A 139 -23.60 -44.06 -13.64
CA ALA A 139 -24.05 -45.37 -13.19
C ALA A 139 -23.62 -46.48 -14.17
N SER A 140 -22.89 -47.47 -13.67
CA SER A 140 -22.55 -48.64 -14.45
C SER A 140 -23.85 -49.36 -14.81
N VAL A 141 -24.24 -49.27 -16.08
CA VAL A 141 -25.39 -50.01 -16.60
C VAL A 141 -25.01 -51.49 -16.51
N LYS A 142 -25.56 -52.18 -15.51
CA LYS A 142 -25.40 -53.62 -15.37
C LYS A 142 -26.24 -54.30 -16.46
N MET A 143 -25.58 -54.68 -17.55
CA MET A 143 -26.19 -55.53 -18.58
C MET A 143 -25.66 -56.95 -18.45
N THR A 144 -26.47 -57.92 -18.84
CA THR A 144 -26.08 -59.32 -18.90
C THR A 144 -25.14 -59.58 -20.07
N ARG A 145 -24.39 -60.70 -20.02
CA ARG A 145 -23.42 -61.07 -21.07
C ARG A 145 -24.07 -61.25 -22.46
N ALA A 146 -25.35 -61.61 -22.50
CA ALA A 146 -26.11 -61.74 -23.74
C ALA A 146 -26.45 -60.36 -24.35
N GLU A 147 -26.88 -59.40 -23.52
CA GLU A 147 -27.20 -58.03 -23.94
C GLU A 147 -25.96 -57.29 -24.46
N TYR A 148 -24.80 -57.51 -23.84
CA TYR A 148 -23.53 -56.93 -24.30
C TYR A 148 -23.17 -57.40 -25.72
N ARG A 149 -23.42 -58.68 -26.04
CA ARG A 149 -23.14 -59.24 -27.37
C ARG A 149 -24.05 -58.66 -28.45
N LYS A 150 -25.34 -58.44 -28.17
CA LYS A 150 -26.28 -57.79 -29.10
C LYS A 150 -25.87 -56.36 -29.43
N ARG A 151 -25.45 -55.59 -28.44
CA ARG A 151 -25.01 -54.20 -28.65
C ARG A 151 -23.76 -54.08 -29.52
N LEU A 152 -22.86 -55.06 -29.46
CA LEU A 152 -21.66 -55.10 -30.30
C LEU A 152 -21.97 -55.40 -31.77
N SER A 153 -23.07 -56.11 -32.07
CA SER A 153 -23.50 -56.37 -33.45
C SER A 153 -24.30 -55.22 -34.07
N GLU A 154 -24.91 -54.35 -33.26
CA GLU A 154 -25.72 -53.20 -33.73
C GLU A 154 -24.88 -51.95 -33.99
N ASN A 155 -23.63 -51.89 -33.51
CA ASN A 155 -22.69 -50.78 -33.71
C ASN A 155 -21.64 -51.05 -34.80
N LYS A 156 -21.96 -51.89 -35.79
CA LYS A 156 -21.15 -52.08 -37.01
C LYS A 156 -21.85 -51.52 -38.23
#